data_AF-A0A7C1UBU1-F1
#
_entry.id   AF-A0A7C1UBU1-F1
#
_cell.length_a   1.000
_cell.length_b   1.000
_cell.length_c   1.000
_cell.angle_alpha   90.00
_cell.angle_beta   90.00
_cell.angle_gamma   90.00
#
_symmetry.space_group_name_H-M   'P 1'
#
loop_
_entity.id
_entity.type
_entity.pdbx_description
1 polymer ?
#
loop_
_entity_poly.entity_id
_entity_poly.type
_entity_poly.pdbx_seq_one_letter_code
_entity_poly.pdbx_strand_id
1 'polypeptide(L)'
;MGMLSQNRREFLRSLGACAAATFLPPMISEAGSGNRRHNVLLICVDDLRPQLGCFGHTEMVSPNIDRLADEGRLFTRHYVQMAVCGPSRCSMLTSRRLAVWDCWKDLRRQKTEPDRPVSMPHLFRRNGYRTVCIGKISHQPGGVIGPEAKVHEVPFSWDLAYAPVGKWKTPWGAFFSYDKGRIREYGYGKNDRTMPAYEAANVPDTGYADGLNAEEAVKQLRLLKDEQFFL
;
A
#
# COMPACT_ATOMS: atom_id res chain seq x y z
N MET A 1 -35.66 -49.05 -7.55
CA MET A 1 -36.95 -48.42 -7.87
C MET A 1 -37.50 -47.80 -6.58
N GLY A 2 -37.46 -46.49 -6.35
CA GLY A 2 -36.78 -45.41 -7.08
C GLY A 2 -36.71 -44.18 -6.15
N MET A 3 -35.52 -43.59 -5.96
CA MET A 3 -35.33 -42.55 -4.94
C MET A 3 -35.84 -41.19 -5.44
N LEU A 4 -36.85 -40.63 -4.78
CA LEU A 4 -37.47 -39.37 -5.18
C LEU A 4 -36.53 -38.18 -4.91
N SER A 5 -36.18 -37.47 -5.98
CA SER A 5 -35.39 -36.23 -5.91
C SER A 5 -36.27 -35.06 -5.44
N GLN A 6 -36.17 -34.70 -4.15
CA GLN A 6 -36.68 -33.42 -3.68
C GLN A 6 -35.85 -32.28 -4.28
N ASN A 7 -36.53 -31.31 -4.89
CA ASN A 7 -35.87 -30.23 -5.61
C ASN A 7 -35.75 -28.97 -4.71
N ARG A 8 -34.70 -28.16 -4.92
CA ARG A 8 -34.31 -27.01 -4.09
C ARG A 8 -35.43 -25.99 -3.82
N ARG A 9 -36.46 -25.96 -4.67
CA ARG A 9 -37.64 -25.08 -4.56
C ARG A 9 -38.61 -25.50 -3.45
N GLU A 10 -38.60 -26.76 -2.99
CA GLU A 10 -39.46 -27.25 -1.90
C GLU A 10 -38.84 -26.99 -0.52
N PHE A 11 -37.53 -27.23 -0.38
CA PHE A 11 -36.76 -26.92 0.83
C PHE A 11 -36.85 -25.43 1.23
N LEU A 12 -37.00 -24.53 0.26
CA LEU A 12 -37.18 -23.09 0.51
C LEU A 12 -38.62 -22.71 0.92
N ARG A 13 -39.59 -23.63 0.87
CA ARG A 13 -40.98 -23.39 1.33
C ARG A 13 -41.20 -23.81 2.78
N SER A 14 -40.52 -24.85 3.27
CA SER A 14 -40.66 -25.34 4.64
C SER A 14 -40.08 -24.40 5.72
N LEU A 15 -39.22 -23.46 5.35
CA LEU A 15 -38.67 -22.44 6.25
C LEU A 15 -39.61 -21.25 6.53
N GLY A 16 -40.78 -21.19 5.89
CA GLY A 16 -41.67 -20.02 5.93
C GLY A 16 -42.55 -19.87 7.19
N ALA A 17 -42.47 -20.77 8.18
CA ALA A 17 -43.51 -20.92 9.20
C ALA A 17 -43.02 -21.24 10.64
N CYS A 18 -42.05 -20.49 11.18
CA CYS A 18 -41.83 -20.36 12.65
C CYS A 18 -40.90 -19.19 13.02
N ALA A 19 -41.39 -17.95 13.00
CA ALA A 19 -40.66 -16.78 13.53
C ALA A 19 -41.57 -15.58 13.87
N ALA A 20 -42.70 -15.81 14.56
CA ALA A 20 -43.50 -14.72 15.16
C ALA A 20 -42.83 -14.20 16.45
N ALA A 21 -41.55 -13.84 16.35
CA ALA A 21 -40.76 -13.26 17.44
C ALA A 21 -40.96 -11.74 17.47
N THR A 22 -41.02 -11.19 18.68
CA THR A 22 -41.26 -9.76 18.93
C THR A 22 -40.30 -8.87 18.17
N PHE A 23 -40.84 -8.01 17.29
CA PHE A 23 -40.15 -6.82 16.80
C PHE A 23 -39.94 -5.84 17.96
N LEU A 24 -38.88 -6.04 18.76
CA LEU A 24 -38.21 -4.89 19.33
C LEU A 24 -37.64 -4.10 18.13
N PRO A 25 -37.90 -2.78 18.01
CA PRO A 25 -37.12 -1.98 17.09
C PRO A 25 -35.65 -2.13 17.51
N PRO A 26 -34.71 -2.32 16.56
CA PRO A 26 -33.31 -2.30 16.93
C PRO A 26 -33.05 -0.94 17.57
N MET A 27 -32.55 -0.92 18.81
CA MET A 27 -31.94 0.28 19.34
C MET A 27 -30.73 0.58 18.46
N ILE A 28 -30.93 1.46 17.49
CA ILE A 28 -29.86 2.23 16.89
C ILE A 28 -29.31 3.04 18.06
N SER A 29 -28.30 2.46 18.71
CA SER A 29 -27.44 3.21 19.62
C SER A 29 -26.92 4.38 18.81
N GLU A 30 -27.37 5.58 19.14
CA GLU A 30 -26.94 6.81 18.50
C GLU A 30 -25.48 7.03 18.90
N ALA A 31 -24.60 6.37 18.15
CA ALA A 31 -23.18 6.37 18.38
C ALA A 31 -22.71 7.81 18.17
N GLY A 32 -22.54 8.53 19.29
CA GLY A 32 -22.10 9.93 19.37
C GLY A 32 -20.65 10.13 18.94
N SER A 33 -20.27 9.59 17.78
CA SER A 33 -19.04 9.92 17.08
C SER A 33 -19.18 11.32 16.49
N GLY A 34 -18.89 12.33 17.34
CA GLY A 34 -18.39 13.61 16.82
C GLY A 34 -17.28 13.28 15.82
N ASN A 35 -17.48 13.66 14.55
CA ASN A 35 -17.00 12.95 13.36
C ASN A 35 -15.47 12.99 13.18
N ARG A 36 -14.76 12.26 14.05
CA ARG A 36 -13.32 12.03 14.02
C ARG A 36 -13.00 11.05 12.90
N ARG A 37 -12.85 11.63 11.72
CA ARG A 37 -12.12 11.06 10.59
C ARG A 37 -10.80 10.45 11.08
N HIS A 38 -10.48 9.26 10.59
CA HIS A 38 -9.31 8.50 11.03
C HIS A 38 -8.10 8.82 10.14
N ASN A 39 -6.91 8.84 10.74
CA ASN A 39 -5.65 8.86 10.00
C ASN A 39 -5.40 7.51 9.31
N VAL A 40 -4.64 7.54 8.21
CA VAL A 40 -4.33 6.36 7.41
C VAL A 40 -2.82 6.21 7.27
N LEU A 41 -2.32 5.01 7.54
CA LEU A 41 -0.93 4.60 7.31
C LEU A 41 -0.94 3.39 6.35
N LEU A 42 -0.42 3.58 5.13
CA LEU A 42 -0.40 2.60 4.06
C LEU A 42 1.01 1.98 3.91
N ILE A 43 1.26 0.92 4.68
CA ILE A 43 2.52 0.18 4.58
C ILE A 43 2.51 -0.69 3.32
N CYS A 44 3.40 -0.37 2.36
CA CYS A 44 3.58 -1.13 1.12
C CYS A 44 4.98 -1.74 1.04
N VAL A 45 5.09 -3.08 1.14
CA VAL A 45 6.33 -3.83 0.95
C VAL A 45 6.40 -4.31 -0.50
N ASP A 46 7.52 -4.09 -1.19
CA ASP A 46 7.71 -4.54 -2.58
C ASP A 46 8.02 -6.05 -2.63
N ASP A 47 7.48 -6.76 -3.62
CA ASP A 47 7.64 -8.20 -3.89
C ASP A 47 7.39 -9.18 -2.71
N LEU A 48 6.78 -8.73 -1.60
CA LEU A 48 6.43 -9.56 -0.45
C LEU A 48 5.33 -10.59 -0.77
N ARG A 49 5.70 -11.87 -0.76
CA ARG A 49 4.76 -13.01 -0.71
C ARG A 49 4.23 -13.23 0.72
N PRO A 50 3.04 -13.83 0.92
CA PRO A 50 2.46 -14.08 2.25
C PRO A 50 3.13 -15.27 2.97
N GLN A 51 4.41 -15.13 3.29
CA GLN A 51 5.17 -16.07 4.13
C GLN A 51 5.70 -15.31 5.34
N LEU A 52 4.86 -15.36 6.38
CA LEU A 52 4.99 -14.72 7.69
C LEU A 52 4.36 -15.68 8.72
N GLY A 53 4.64 -15.50 10.01
CA GLY A 53 4.06 -16.30 11.10
C GLY A 53 2.53 -16.33 11.08
N CYS A 54 1.88 -15.18 10.83
CA CYS A 54 0.42 -15.06 10.73
C CYS A 54 -0.19 -15.78 9.51
N PHE A 55 0.62 -16.20 8.54
CA PHE A 55 0.23 -17.08 7.43
C PHE A 55 0.68 -18.54 7.63
N GLY A 56 1.26 -18.88 8.79
CA GLY A 56 1.73 -20.23 9.13
C GLY A 56 3.15 -20.58 8.66
N HIS A 57 3.95 -19.61 8.20
CA HIS A 57 5.36 -19.82 7.88
C HIS A 57 6.24 -19.67 9.13
N THR A 58 6.61 -20.78 9.74
CA THR A 58 7.44 -20.81 10.96
C THR A 58 8.92 -20.53 10.70
N GLU A 59 9.37 -20.58 9.45
CA GLU A 59 10.75 -20.27 9.07
C GLU A 59 11.01 -18.76 8.94
N MET A 60 9.96 -17.93 8.97
CA MET A 60 10.02 -16.47 8.78
C MET A 60 9.72 -15.75 10.09
N VAL A 61 10.72 -15.04 10.63
CA VAL A 61 10.60 -14.32 11.91
C VAL A 61 9.99 -12.94 11.69
N SER A 62 8.67 -12.82 11.85
CA SER A 62 7.89 -11.62 11.49
C SER A 62 7.09 -10.95 12.64
N PRO A 63 7.52 -10.97 13.92
CA PRO A 63 6.65 -10.75 15.08
C PRO A 63 5.90 -9.41 15.10
N ASN A 64 6.43 -8.36 14.49
CA ASN A 64 5.74 -7.06 14.37
C ASN A 64 4.58 -7.07 13.36
N ILE A 65 4.69 -7.84 12.27
CA ILE A 65 3.61 -8.00 11.28
C ILE A 65 2.58 -9.02 11.80
N ASP A 66 3.05 -10.03 12.54
CA ASP A 66 2.17 -11.01 13.18
C ASP A 66 1.28 -10.35 14.23
N ARG A 67 1.85 -9.54 15.13
CA ARG A 67 1.09 -8.71 16.08
C ARG A 67 0.13 -7.73 15.39
N LEU A 68 0.52 -7.14 14.25
CA LEU A 68 -0.36 -6.26 13.47
C LEU A 68 -1.54 -7.04 12.82
N ALA A 69 -1.38 -8.32 12.53
CA ALA A 69 -2.47 -9.18 12.06
C ALA A 69 -3.45 -9.52 13.20
N ASP A 70 -2.95 -9.77 14.41
CA ASP A 70 -3.74 -10.02 15.62
C ASP A 70 -4.51 -8.77 16.10
N GLU A 71 -3.89 -7.59 15.99
CA GLU A 71 -4.51 -6.28 16.29
C GLU A 71 -5.50 -5.83 15.20
N GLY A 72 -5.65 -6.56 14.10
CA GLY A 72 -6.31 -6.10 12.88
C GLY A 72 -7.23 -7.13 12.20
N ARG A 73 -7.15 -7.20 10.86
CA ARG A 73 -7.93 -8.15 10.06
C ARG A 73 -7.09 -8.74 8.94
N LEU A 74 -6.63 -9.98 9.13
CA LEU A 74 -5.89 -10.72 8.12
C LEU A 74 -6.80 -11.14 6.93
N PHE A 75 -6.31 -10.93 5.71
CA PHE A 75 -6.99 -11.35 4.47
C PHE A 75 -6.24 -12.51 3.79
N THR A 76 -6.64 -13.74 4.09
CA THR A 76 -6.02 -14.98 3.55
C THR A 76 -6.26 -15.23 2.06
N ARG A 77 -7.02 -14.36 1.37
CA ARG A 77 -7.37 -14.45 -0.06
C ARG A 77 -7.29 -13.08 -0.75
N HIS A 78 -6.22 -12.33 -0.49
CA HIS A 78 -5.92 -11.08 -1.18
C HIS A 78 -5.10 -11.34 -2.46
N TYR A 79 -5.43 -10.68 -3.58
CA TYR A 79 -4.78 -10.89 -4.87
C TYR A 79 -4.55 -9.58 -5.63
N VAL A 80 -3.33 -9.36 -6.10
CA VAL A 80 -2.98 -8.26 -7.02
C VAL A 80 -3.56 -8.50 -8.42
N GLN A 81 -3.83 -7.43 -9.17
CA GLN A 81 -4.41 -7.56 -10.52
C GLN A 81 -3.37 -7.95 -11.59
N MET A 82 -2.09 -7.66 -11.34
CA MET A 82 -0.93 -8.03 -12.16
C MET A 82 0.27 -8.31 -11.24
N ALA A 83 1.02 -9.39 -11.46
CA ALA A 83 2.20 -9.75 -10.66
C ALA A 83 3.47 -8.97 -11.09
N VAL A 84 3.35 -7.65 -11.26
CA VAL A 84 4.44 -6.74 -11.67
C VAL A 84 4.23 -5.40 -10.98
N CYS A 85 5.28 -4.87 -10.33
CA CYS A 85 5.16 -3.74 -9.40
C CYS A 85 4.52 -2.48 -9.99
N GLY A 86 4.90 -2.03 -11.19
CA GLY A 86 4.33 -0.84 -11.84
C GLY A 86 2.82 -0.96 -12.14
N PRO A 87 2.39 -1.95 -12.95
CA PRO A 87 0.97 -2.21 -13.21
C PRO A 87 0.14 -2.52 -11.95
N SER A 88 0.70 -3.26 -10.98
CA SER A 88 0.03 -3.53 -9.70
C SER A 88 -0.25 -2.25 -8.92
N ARG A 89 0.77 -1.39 -8.76
CA ARG A 89 0.65 -0.12 -8.02
C ARG A 89 -0.22 0.89 -8.75
N CYS A 90 -0.19 0.93 -10.10
CA CYS A 90 -1.17 1.68 -10.90
C CYS A 90 -2.61 1.20 -10.65
N SER A 91 -2.83 -0.12 -10.62
CA SER A 91 -4.16 -0.71 -10.40
C SER A 91 -4.69 -0.41 -8.99
N MET A 92 -3.86 -0.61 -7.97
CA MET A 92 -4.14 -0.31 -6.56
C MET A 92 -4.47 1.18 -6.35
N LEU A 93 -3.57 2.07 -6.78
CA LEU A 93 -3.68 3.51 -6.49
C LEU A 93 -4.80 4.19 -7.28
N THR A 94 -5.23 3.65 -8.43
CA THR A 94 -6.36 4.20 -9.20
C THR A 94 -7.69 3.46 -8.97
N SER A 95 -7.68 2.32 -8.26
CA SER A 95 -8.82 1.39 -8.16
C SER A 95 -9.38 0.93 -9.52
N ARG A 96 -8.53 0.83 -10.56
CA ARG A 96 -8.89 0.42 -11.92
C ARG A 96 -7.98 -0.72 -12.37
N ARG A 97 -8.55 -1.80 -12.92
CA ARG A 97 -7.78 -2.91 -13.50
C ARG A 97 -6.98 -2.40 -14.71
N LEU A 98 -5.70 -2.10 -14.52
CA LEU A 98 -4.80 -1.54 -15.53
C LEU A 98 -3.56 -2.42 -15.70
N ALA A 99 -3.11 -2.58 -16.95
CA ALA A 99 -1.93 -3.36 -17.33
C ALA A 99 -0.84 -2.46 -17.95
N VAL A 100 -0.64 -1.27 -17.39
CA VAL A 100 0.34 -0.27 -17.86
C VAL A 100 1.32 0.11 -16.75
N TRP A 101 2.55 0.43 -17.11
CA TRP A 101 3.61 0.80 -16.17
C TRP A 101 3.41 2.18 -15.51
N ASP A 102 2.77 3.11 -16.22
CA ASP A 102 2.57 4.50 -15.82
C ASP A 102 1.23 4.98 -16.38
N CYS A 103 0.20 4.99 -15.53
CA CYS A 103 -1.13 5.43 -15.93
C CYS A 103 -1.38 6.94 -15.78
N TRP A 104 -0.39 7.71 -15.31
CA TRP A 104 -0.49 9.15 -15.08
C TRP A 104 0.33 10.00 -16.07
N LYS A 105 1.02 9.37 -17.03
CA LYS A 105 1.87 10.01 -18.05
C LYS A 105 1.29 11.28 -18.66
N ASP A 106 0.04 11.22 -19.12
CA ASP A 106 -0.63 12.35 -19.77
C ASP A 106 -1.33 13.29 -18.77
N LEU A 107 -1.70 12.80 -17.58
CA LEU A 107 -2.19 13.65 -16.49
C LEU A 107 -1.09 14.59 -15.97
N ARG A 108 0.18 14.15 -15.94
CA ARG A 108 1.32 15.01 -15.57
C ARG A 108 1.62 16.12 -16.59
N ARG A 109 0.95 16.14 -17.75
CA ARG A 109 1.01 17.24 -18.73
C ARG A 109 -0.06 18.30 -18.48
N GLN A 110 -1.05 18.03 -17.63
CA GLN A 110 -2.15 18.93 -17.33
C GLN A 110 -1.73 19.91 -16.22
N LYS A 111 -2.05 21.20 -16.41
CA LYS A 111 -1.77 22.26 -15.43
C LYS A 111 -2.90 22.46 -14.41
N THR A 112 -4.07 21.90 -14.68
CA THR A 112 -5.30 22.02 -13.89
C THR A 112 -5.59 20.69 -13.19
N GLU A 113 -5.99 20.75 -11.92
CA GLU A 113 -6.47 19.59 -11.18
C GLU A 113 -7.81 19.10 -11.77
N PRO A 114 -7.98 17.79 -12.05
CA PRO A 114 -9.21 17.27 -12.66
C PRO A 114 -10.35 17.06 -11.66
N ASP A 115 -11.60 17.22 -12.13
CA ASP A 115 -12.83 17.12 -11.33
C ASP A 115 -12.94 15.83 -10.51
N ARG A 116 -12.36 14.73 -10.98
CA ARG A 116 -12.30 13.44 -10.30
C ARG A 116 -10.87 13.12 -9.83
N PRO A 117 -10.68 12.61 -8.60
CA PRO A 117 -9.38 12.17 -8.12
C PRO A 117 -8.71 11.16 -9.06
N VAL A 118 -7.42 11.39 -9.34
CA VAL A 118 -6.59 10.53 -10.20
C VAL A 118 -5.97 9.34 -9.46
N SER A 119 -6.09 9.33 -8.13
CA SER A 119 -5.53 8.33 -7.24
C SER A 119 -6.24 8.34 -5.89
N MET A 120 -6.02 7.27 -5.10
CA MET A 120 -6.46 7.16 -3.71
C MET A 120 -5.87 8.28 -2.82
N PRO A 121 -4.56 8.60 -2.84
CA PRO A 121 -4.04 9.77 -2.12
C PRO A 121 -4.64 11.12 -2.57
N HIS A 122 -4.90 11.30 -3.87
CA HIS A 122 -5.58 12.51 -4.37
C HIS A 122 -7.01 12.65 -3.81
N LEU A 123 -7.73 11.53 -3.61
CA LEU A 123 -9.02 11.53 -2.93
C LEU A 123 -8.89 11.99 -1.47
N PHE A 124 -7.91 11.48 -0.72
CA PHE A 124 -7.65 11.92 0.66
C PHE A 124 -7.28 13.41 0.71
N ARG A 125 -6.35 13.85 -0.15
CA ARG A 125 -5.92 15.25 -0.28
C ARG A 125 -7.09 16.21 -0.46
N ARG A 126 -7.97 15.94 -1.43
CA ARG A 126 -9.17 16.76 -1.69
C ARG A 126 -10.20 16.75 -0.56
N ASN A 127 -10.10 15.82 0.38
CA ASN A 127 -10.93 15.78 1.58
C ASN A 127 -10.27 16.44 2.81
N GLY A 128 -9.13 17.13 2.63
CA GLY A 128 -8.45 17.87 3.70
C GLY A 128 -7.49 17.01 4.53
N TYR A 129 -7.02 15.88 3.99
CA TYR A 129 -5.90 15.15 4.57
C TYR A 129 -4.58 15.71 4.03
N ARG A 130 -3.59 15.84 4.92
CA ARG A 130 -2.18 16.01 4.58
C ARG A 130 -1.65 14.70 3.99
N THR A 131 -1.16 14.69 2.76
CA THR A 131 -0.79 13.45 2.06
C THR A 131 0.71 13.34 1.83
N VAL A 132 1.32 12.31 2.43
CA VAL A 132 2.76 12.08 2.40
C VAL A 132 3.05 10.72 1.76
N CYS A 133 4.15 10.62 1.01
CA CYS A 133 4.65 9.39 0.41
C CYS A 133 6.13 9.22 0.75
N ILE A 134 6.46 8.10 1.41
CA ILE A 134 7.84 7.72 1.75
C ILE A 134 8.20 6.44 1.00
N GLY A 135 9.42 6.36 0.50
CA GLY A 135 9.92 5.14 -0.16
C GLY A 135 9.12 4.83 -1.42
N LYS A 136 8.68 3.58 -1.60
CA LYS A 136 8.06 3.11 -2.86
C LYS A 136 6.57 2.79 -2.66
N ILE A 137 5.71 3.77 -2.94
CA ILE A 137 4.23 3.61 -2.94
C ILE A 137 3.69 3.46 -4.37
N SER A 138 4.04 4.37 -5.27
CA SER A 138 3.90 4.19 -6.73
C SER A 138 5.12 3.45 -7.31
N HIS A 139 5.32 3.41 -8.64
CA HIS A 139 6.40 2.59 -9.21
C HIS A 139 7.79 3.17 -8.92
N GLN A 140 7.91 4.49 -8.86
CA GLN A 140 9.16 5.22 -8.73
C GLN A 140 9.46 5.47 -7.25
N PRO A 141 10.64 5.07 -6.75
CA PRO A 141 11.05 5.37 -5.38
C PRO A 141 11.01 6.87 -5.09
N GLY A 142 10.48 7.23 -3.93
CA GLY A 142 10.19 8.60 -3.51
C GLY A 142 8.93 9.20 -4.12
N GLY A 143 8.18 8.48 -4.97
CA GLY A 143 6.99 9.00 -5.63
C GLY A 143 7.28 10.11 -6.66
N VAL A 144 8.53 10.22 -7.13
CA VAL A 144 9.03 11.34 -7.95
C VAL A 144 9.84 10.87 -9.16
N ILE A 145 9.88 11.71 -10.21
CA ILE A 145 10.52 11.43 -11.50
C ILE A 145 11.33 12.63 -12.03
N GLY A 146 12.06 12.37 -13.11
CA GLY A 146 12.92 13.32 -13.81
C GLY A 146 14.35 13.36 -13.25
N PRO A 147 15.31 14.00 -13.95
CA PRO A 147 16.72 13.98 -13.56
C PRO A 147 17.00 14.51 -12.14
N GLU A 148 16.19 15.46 -11.67
CA GLU A 148 16.31 16.07 -10.35
C GLU A 148 15.37 15.46 -9.29
N ALA A 149 14.57 14.45 -9.65
CA ALA A 149 13.55 13.83 -8.78
C ALA A 149 12.56 14.83 -8.15
N LYS A 150 12.13 15.86 -8.91
CA LYS A 150 11.25 16.95 -8.44
C LYS A 150 9.81 16.90 -8.96
N VAL A 151 9.50 16.06 -9.93
CA VAL A 151 8.14 15.95 -10.50
C VAL A 151 7.43 14.76 -9.85
N HIS A 152 6.27 14.95 -9.22
CA HIS A 152 5.52 13.83 -8.64
C HIS A 152 5.09 12.84 -9.73
N GLU A 153 5.35 11.53 -9.54
CA GLU A 153 4.91 10.46 -10.44
C GLU A 153 3.38 10.40 -10.52
N VAL A 154 2.73 10.60 -9.38
CA VAL A 154 1.27 10.66 -9.23
C VAL A 154 0.89 12.13 -9.02
N PRO A 155 0.39 12.85 -10.04
CA PRO A 155 0.09 14.28 -9.93
C PRO A 155 -1.08 14.52 -8.97
N PHE A 156 -1.15 15.73 -8.39
CA PHE A 156 -2.21 16.17 -7.46
C PHE A 156 -2.40 15.30 -6.19
N SER A 157 -1.51 14.34 -5.95
CA SER A 157 -1.74 13.24 -4.99
C SER A 157 -1.05 13.41 -3.64
N TRP A 158 0.08 14.14 -3.62
CA TRP A 158 0.98 14.25 -2.47
C TRP A 158 1.26 15.73 -2.14
N ASP A 159 1.23 16.09 -0.86
CA ASP A 159 1.91 17.28 -0.32
C ASP A 159 3.43 17.11 -0.30
N LEU A 160 3.89 15.91 0.07
CA LEU A 160 5.30 15.55 0.20
C LEU A 160 5.50 14.15 -0.38
N ALA A 161 6.36 14.03 -1.38
CA ALA A 161 6.82 12.77 -1.94
C ALA A 161 8.34 12.73 -1.81
N TYR A 162 8.87 11.77 -1.04
CA TYR A 162 10.29 11.75 -0.67
C TYR A 162 10.83 10.33 -0.48
N ALA A 163 12.11 10.13 -0.82
CA ALA A 163 12.87 8.96 -0.41
C ALA A 163 14.15 9.43 0.30
N PRO A 164 14.40 9.00 1.54
CA PRO A 164 15.68 9.13 2.21
C PRO A 164 16.83 8.46 1.41
N VAL A 165 17.47 9.21 0.49
CA VAL A 165 18.48 8.66 -0.43
C VAL A 165 19.80 8.27 0.23
N GLY A 166 20.03 8.73 1.47
CA GLY A 166 21.24 8.49 2.26
C GLY A 166 22.54 8.62 1.44
N LYS A 167 23.39 7.61 1.56
CA LYS A 167 24.68 7.47 0.85
C LYS A 167 24.56 7.10 -0.64
N TRP A 168 23.36 6.81 -1.14
CA TRP A 168 23.12 6.34 -2.51
C TRP A 168 22.65 7.45 -3.49
N LYS A 169 22.63 8.71 -3.03
CA LYS A 169 22.48 9.96 -3.81
C LYS A 169 21.15 10.17 -4.54
N THR A 170 20.43 9.12 -4.92
CA THR A 170 19.18 9.19 -5.70
C THR A 170 18.16 8.17 -5.17
N PRO A 171 16.85 8.38 -5.37
CA PRO A 171 15.83 7.41 -4.95
C PRO A 171 16.00 6.03 -5.62
N TRP A 172 16.39 6.00 -6.89
CA TRP A 172 16.67 4.75 -7.63
C TRP A 172 17.92 4.04 -7.08
N GLY A 173 18.97 4.79 -6.74
CA GLY A 173 20.18 4.27 -6.12
C GLY A 173 19.92 3.69 -4.72
N ALA A 174 19.05 4.33 -3.94
CA ALA A 174 18.61 3.81 -2.64
C ALA A 174 17.73 2.56 -2.78
N PHE A 175 16.87 2.47 -3.79
CA PHE A 175 16.08 1.26 -4.03
C PHE A 175 16.93 0.05 -4.48
N PHE A 176 18.07 0.28 -5.11
CA PHE A 176 19.08 -0.76 -5.43
C PHE A 176 20.32 -0.66 -4.54
N SER A 177 20.12 -0.36 -3.24
CA SER A 177 21.16 -0.13 -2.24
C SER A 177 21.91 -1.39 -1.83
N TYR A 178 23.23 -1.25 -1.69
CA TYR A 178 24.12 -2.15 -0.95
C TYR A 178 24.89 -1.33 0.10
N ASP A 179 25.69 -1.98 0.95
CA ASP A 179 26.45 -1.30 2.00
C ASP A 179 27.42 -0.22 1.47
N LYS A 180 27.90 0.64 2.36
CA LYS A 180 28.92 1.68 2.08
C LYS A 180 28.63 2.64 0.91
N GLY A 181 27.40 2.67 0.37
CA GLY A 181 27.02 3.50 -0.80
C GLY A 181 27.18 2.81 -2.15
N ARG A 182 27.46 1.50 -2.16
CA ARG A 182 27.35 0.65 -3.35
C ARG A 182 25.91 0.64 -3.87
N ILE A 183 25.75 0.70 -5.18
CA ILE A 183 24.47 0.68 -5.89
C ILE A 183 24.60 -0.37 -7.00
N ARG A 184 23.60 -1.22 -7.20
CA ARG A 184 23.54 -2.03 -8.42
C ARG A 184 22.92 -1.22 -9.55
N GLU A 185 23.66 -1.00 -10.64
CA GLU A 185 23.07 -0.43 -11.85
C GLU A 185 22.10 -1.43 -12.50
N TYR A 186 20.81 -1.24 -12.23
CA TYR A 186 19.70 -2.03 -12.76
C TYR A 186 18.72 -1.12 -13.51
N GLY A 187 18.55 -1.37 -14.82
CA GLY A 187 17.64 -0.62 -15.67
C GLY A 187 17.69 -1.05 -17.14
N TYR A 188 16.84 -0.48 -17.99
CA TYR A 188 16.82 -0.79 -19.42
C TYR A 188 18.19 -0.53 -20.08
N GLY A 189 18.84 -1.61 -20.54
CA GLY A 189 20.17 -1.57 -21.16
C GLY A 189 21.36 -1.63 -20.19
N LYS A 190 21.15 -1.51 -18.87
CA LYS A 190 22.18 -1.67 -17.84
C LYS A 190 21.86 -2.83 -16.90
N ASN A 191 22.63 -3.91 -17.02
CA ASN A 191 22.56 -5.07 -16.14
C ASN A 191 23.93 -5.31 -15.51
N ASP A 192 24.19 -4.69 -14.35
CA ASP A 192 25.33 -5.11 -13.54
C ASP A 192 25.07 -6.53 -12.97
N ARG A 193 25.80 -7.48 -13.55
CA ARG A 193 25.85 -8.90 -13.17
C ARG A 193 27.04 -9.24 -12.27
N THR A 194 27.92 -8.28 -11.97
CA THR A 194 29.06 -8.46 -11.05
C THR A 194 28.63 -8.31 -9.59
N MET A 195 27.61 -7.48 -9.35
CA MET A 195 27.00 -7.31 -8.02
C MET A 195 26.21 -8.56 -7.59
N PRO A 196 26.39 -9.06 -6.35
CA PRO A 196 25.75 -10.27 -5.85
C PRO A 196 24.23 -10.09 -5.71
N ALA A 197 23.47 -11.19 -5.77
CA ALA A 197 22.01 -11.14 -5.72
C ALA A 197 21.42 -10.73 -4.35
N TYR A 198 22.23 -10.79 -3.29
CA TYR A 198 21.89 -10.42 -1.92
C TYR A 198 23.13 -9.89 -1.19
N GLU A 199 22.94 -9.32 0.00
CA GLU A 199 23.99 -8.91 0.91
C GLU A 199 23.52 -9.07 2.36
N ALA A 200 24.45 -9.27 3.30
CA ALA A 200 24.18 -9.37 4.73
C ALA A 200 25.32 -8.71 5.51
N ALA A 201 25.49 -7.39 5.32
CA ALA A 201 26.54 -6.64 6.01
C ALA A 201 26.21 -6.47 7.50
N ASN A 202 27.23 -6.50 8.36
CA ASN A 202 27.10 -6.14 9.77
C ASN A 202 27.03 -4.60 9.90
N VAL A 203 25.83 -4.06 9.76
CA VAL A 203 25.49 -2.63 9.80
C VAL A 203 24.17 -2.44 10.57
N PRO A 204 23.89 -1.25 11.14
CA PRO A 204 22.54 -0.94 11.64
C PRO A 204 21.51 -0.93 10.50
N ASP A 205 20.21 -0.91 10.82
CA ASP A 205 19.11 -0.90 9.83
C ASP A 205 19.22 0.24 8.82
N THR A 206 19.65 1.43 9.27
CA THR A 206 19.96 2.63 8.46
C THR A 206 21.19 2.45 7.55
N GLY A 207 21.86 1.31 7.67
CA GLY A 207 22.82 0.76 6.71
C GLY A 207 22.19 0.44 5.35
N TYR A 208 20.88 0.23 5.29
CA TYR A 208 20.08 0.02 4.09
C TYR A 208 18.94 1.04 3.98
N ALA A 209 18.31 1.18 2.81
CA ALA A 209 17.36 2.26 2.53
C ALA A 209 16.07 2.18 3.37
N ASP A 210 15.58 0.98 3.68
CA ASP A 210 14.31 0.83 4.40
C ASP A 210 14.39 1.20 5.89
N GLY A 211 15.57 1.11 6.53
CA GLY A 211 15.79 1.70 7.85
C GLY A 211 15.61 3.23 7.83
N LEU A 212 16.12 3.89 6.78
CA LEU A 212 15.92 5.33 6.59
C LEU A 212 14.46 5.68 6.25
N ASN A 213 13.76 4.85 5.46
CA ASN A 213 12.32 5.00 5.21
C ASN A 213 11.53 4.93 6.53
N ALA A 214 11.88 4.00 7.43
CA ALA A 214 11.24 3.86 8.75
C ALA A 214 11.51 5.06 9.68
N GLU A 215 12.76 5.56 9.75
CA GLU A 215 13.08 6.76 10.52
C GLU A 215 12.33 8.00 10.02
N GLU A 216 12.26 8.20 8.70
CA GLU A 216 11.50 9.31 8.12
C GLU A 216 9.98 9.15 8.38
N ALA A 217 9.43 7.93 8.33
CA ALA A 217 8.03 7.68 8.68
C ALA A 217 7.74 8.03 10.14
N VAL A 218 8.60 7.62 11.08
CA VAL A 218 8.48 7.99 12.50
C VAL A 218 8.61 9.50 12.70
N LYS A 219 9.47 10.18 11.92
CA LYS A 219 9.58 11.65 11.90
C LYS A 219 8.31 12.32 11.37
N GLN A 220 7.74 11.86 10.25
CA GLN A 220 6.48 12.40 9.72
C GLN A 220 5.31 12.16 10.67
N LEU A 221 5.17 10.97 11.26
CA LEU A 221 4.13 10.68 12.27
C LEU A 221 4.20 11.63 13.49
N ARG A 222 5.39 12.07 13.89
CA ARG A 222 5.57 13.06 14.97
C ARG A 222 5.20 14.48 14.56
N LEU A 223 5.44 14.85 13.31
CA LEU A 223 5.05 16.16 12.75
C LEU A 223 3.54 16.25 12.51
N LEU A 224 2.94 15.17 12.00
CA LEU A 224 1.54 15.06 11.60
C LEU A 224 0.59 14.71 12.77
N LYS A 225 1.09 14.65 14.01
CA LYS A 225 0.34 14.17 15.18
C LYS A 225 -0.95 14.96 15.47
N ASP A 226 -0.96 16.26 15.12
CA ASP A 226 -2.06 17.20 15.33
C ASP A 226 -2.86 17.46 14.03
N GLU A 227 -2.48 16.80 12.92
CA GLU A 227 -3.10 16.92 11.60
C GLU A 227 -3.86 15.64 11.19
N GLN A 228 -4.77 15.78 10.23
CA GLN A 228 -5.37 14.64 9.55
C GLN A 228 -4.43 14.17 8.43
N PHE A 229 -3.94 12.92 8.46
CA PHE A 229 -2.95 12.45 7.49
C PHE A 229 -3.28 11.14 6.77
N PHE A 230 -2.76 11.04 5.56
CA PHE A 230 -2.54 9.80 4.81
C PHE A 230 -1.04 9.70 4.54
N LEU A 231 -0.39 8.63 4.99
CA LEU A 231 1.06 8.39 4.95
C LEU A 231 1.36 6.99 4.36
#